data_AF-A0A950VP74-F1
#
_entry.id   AF-A0A950VP74-F1
#
_cell.length_a   1.000
_cell.length_b   1.000
_cell.length_c   1.000
_cell.angle_alpha   90.00
_cell.angle_beta   90.00
_cell.angle_gamma   90.00
#
_symmetry.space_group_name_H-M   'P 1'
#
loop_
_entity.id
_entity.type
_entity.pdbx_description
1 polymer ?
#
loop_
_entity_poly.entity_id
_entity_poly.type
_entity_poly.pdbx_seq_one_letter_code
_entity_poly.pdbx_strand_id
1 'polypeptide(L)'
;MPEPAPDVMNVLARLEVLNGELRTLRRLGVYCLIFIIVLLGILAWGVVRLQGRTGEMKEIALRDENGKQRLWLGVVKGSPGLEFYDENQKVIGGLKMTPEERGLLLFDENGQKRAVLGVTKGEPSLILFDENGKATADLSDSRTGTALALGGENDKPRASLIVEKNRPVRNSNLILFDEDGKPRANLGGNKERNGLILGDENGQPRAGMTLQKKGPHLFLKDAKDKDIFSEPH
;
A
#
# COMPACT_ATOMS: atom_id res chain seq x y z
N MET A 1 73.43 -82.17 -0.41
CA MET A 1 72.67 -82.10 -1.68
C MET A 1 71.98 -80.75 -1.68
N PRO A 2 72.16 -79.89 -2.71
CA PRO A 2 71.51 -78.59 -2.75
C PRO A 2 70.02 -78.74 -3.12
N GLU A 3 69.16 -77.89 -2.56
CA GLU A 3 67.72 -77.82 -2.91
C GLU A 3 67.53 -77.63 -4.43
N PRO A 4 66.54 -78.30 -5.05
CA PRO A 4 66.23 -78.06 -6.45
C PRO A 4 65.69 -76.64 -6.61
N ALA A 5 66.30 -75.88 -7.53
CA ALA A 5 65.85 -74.54 -7.88
C ALA A 5 64.35 -74.57 -8.28
N PRO A 6 63.54 -73.60 -7.82
CA PRO A 6 62.12 -73.56 -8.16
C PRO A 6 61.95 -73.51 -9.68
N ASP A 7 61.06 -74.36 -10.19
CA ASP A 7 60.73 -74.46 -11.60
C ASP A 7 60.19 -73.11 -12.11
N VAL A 8 61.06 -72.40 -12.83
CA VAL A 8 60.83 -71.04 -13.33
C VAL A 8 59.55 -70.99 -14.18
N MET A 9 59.17 -72.08 -14.85
CA MET A 9 57.94 -72.10 -15.66
C MET A 9 56.68 -72.12 -14.82
N ASN A 10 56.69 -72.80 -13.68
CA ASN A 10 55.58 -72.76 -12.73
C ASN A 10 55.42 -71.38 -12.08
N VAL A 11 56.53 -70.67 -11.85
CA VAL A 11 56.49 -69.30 -11.31
C VAL A 11 55.95 -68.31 -12.35
N LEU A 12 56.39 -68.40 -13.62
CA LEU A 12 55.90 -67.53 -14.68
C LEU A 12 54.43 -67.78 -15.02
N ALA A 13 53.99 -69.04 -15.08
CA ALA A 13 52.58 -69.38 -15.31
C ALA A 13 51.67 -68.84 -14.19
N ARG A 14 52.11 -68.92 -12.92
CA ARG A 14 51.37 -68.33 -11.79
C ARG A 14 51.30 -66.81 -11.88
N LEU A 15 52.36 -66.13 -12.32
CA LEU A 15 52.38 -64.68 -12.49
C LEU A 15 51.46 -64.21 -13.63
N GLU A 16 51.35 -64.97 -14.71
CA GLU A 16 50.41 -64.67 -15.81
C GLU A 16 48.96 -64.80 -15.37
N VAL A 17 48.62 -65.87 -14.65
CA VAL A 17 47.26 -66.06 -14.07
C VAL A 17 46.94 -64.96 -13.07
N LEU A 18 47.87 -64.65 -12.15
CA LEU A 18 47.68 -63.60 -11.15
C LEU A 18 47.47 -62.23 -11.81
N ASN A 19 48.22 -61.91 -12.87
CA ASN A 19 48.04 -60.66 -13.63
C ASN A 19 46.71 -60.60 -14.40
N GLY A 20 46.21 -61.74 -14.87
CA GLY A 20 44.87 -61.85 -15.47
C GLY A 20 43.76 -61.53 -14.46
N GLU A 21 43.82 -62.16 -13.29
CA GLU A 21 42.87 -61.93 -12.18
C GLU A 21 42.91 -60.49 -11.66
N LEU A 22 44.11 -59.91 -11.58
CA LEU A 22 44.31 -58.53 -11.15
C LEU A 22 43.72 -57.52 -12.15
N ARG A 23 43.71 -57.81 -13.45
CA ARG A 23 43.05 -56.97 -14.47
C ARG A 23 41.53 -57.03 -14.35
N THR A 24 40.96 -58.20 -14.07
CA THR A 24 39.50 -58.34 -13.85
C THR A 24 39.06 -57.66 -12.56
N LEU A 25 39.82 -57.79 -11.47
CA LEU A 25 39.56 -57.09 -10.20
C LEU A 25 39.62 -55.57 -10.34
N ARG A 26 40.60 -55.04 -11.09
CA ARG A 26 40.69 -53.60 -11.37
C ARG A 26 39.48 -53.08 -12.16
N ARG A 27 38.99 -53.83 -13.16
CA ARG A 27 37.80 -53.45 -13.94
C ARG A 27 36.53 -53.43 -13.07
N LEU A 28 36.33 -54.45 -12.25
CA LEU A 28 35.21 -54.51 -11.29
C LEU A 28 35.27 -53.36 -10.28
N GLY A 29 36.46 -53.05 -9.76
CA GLY A 29 36.66 -51.91 -8.85
C GLY A 29 36.27 -50.56 -9.48
N VAL A 30 36.59 -50.35 -10.76
CA VAL A 30 36.19 -49.13 -11.49
C VAL A 30 34.67 -49.05 -11.67
N TYR A 31 34.00 -50.17 -12.00
CA TYR A 31 32.54 -50.17 -12.13
C TYR A 31 31.83 -49.90 -10.79
N CYS A 32 32.31 -50.49 -9.70
CA CYS A 32 31.80 -50.19 -8.36
C CYS A 32 31.99 -48.71 -7.99
N LEU A 33 33.15 -48.12 -8.33
CA LEU A 33 33.42 -46.71 -8.08
C LEU A 33 32.47 -45.79 -8.87
N ILE A 34 32.25 -46.07 -10.16
CA ILE A 34 31.32 -45.32 -11.01
C ILE A 34 29.90 -45.44 -10.44
N PHE A 35 29.47 -46.64 -10.05
CA PHE A 35 28.16 -46.86 -9.47
C PHE A 35 27.95 -46.05 -8.18
N ILE A 36 28.95 -46.03 -7.28
CA ILE A 36 28.92 -45.23 -6.06
C ILE A 36 28.81 -43.73 -6.37
N ILE A 37 29.56 -43.23 -7.35
CA ILE A 37 29.51 -41.81 -7.75
C ILE A 37 28.11 -41.44 -8.29
N VAL A 38 27.50 -42.30 -9.10
CA VAL A 38 26.14 -42.08 -9.61
C VAL A 38 25.12 -42.09 -8.47
N LEU A 39 25.22 -43.03 -7.53
CA LEU A 39 24.36 -43.11 -6.36
C LEU A 39 24.47 -41.87 -5.47
N LEU A 40 25.69 -41.39 -5.23
CA LEU A 40 25.95 -40.14 -4.50
C LEU A 40 25.40 -38.93 -5.24
N GLY A 41 25.50 -38.91 -6.58
CA GLY A 41 24.89 -37.86 -7.40
C GLY A 41 23.37 -37.82 -7.28
N ILE A 42 22.70 -38.97 -7.34
CA ILE A 42 21.24 -39.08 -7.16
C ILE A 42 20.82 -38.68 -5.74
N LEU A 43 21.55 -39.14 -4.72
CA LEU A 43 21.28 -38.77 -3.32
C LEU A 43 21.51 -37.27 -3.09
N ALA A 44 22.59 -36.69 -3.60
CA ALA A 44 22.85 -35.25 -3.54
C ALA A 44 21.75 -34.46 -4.25
N TRP A 45 21.32 -34.91 -5.43
CA TRP A 45 20.23 -34.27 -6.18
C TRP A 45 18.89 -34.35 -5.44
N GLY A 46 18.60 -35.48 -4.78
CA GLY A 46 17.42 -35.66 -3.92
C GLY A 46 17.44 -34.79 -2.67
N VAL A 47 18.59 -34.68 -1.99
CA VAL A 47 18.77 -33.82 -0.80
C VAL A 47 18.65 -32.34 -1.17
N VAL A 48 19.20 -31.90 -2.30
CA VAL A 48 19.04 -30.52 -2.80
C VAL A 48 17.57 -30.18 -3.08
N ARG A 49 16.77 -31.13 -3.58
CA ARG A 49 15.32 -30.93 -3.75
C ARG A 49 14.55 -30.84 -2.43
N LEU A 50 15.01 -31.50 -1.37
CA LEU A 50 14.37 -31.45 -0.05
C LEU A 50 14.70 -30.16 0.71
N GLN A 51 15.89 -29.59 0.52
CA GLN A 51 16.27 -28.30 1.14
C GLN A 51 15.59 -27.08 0.51
N GLY A 52 15.02 -27.20 -0.69
CA GLY A 52 14.31 -26.11 -1.37
C GLY A 52 12.87 -25.86 -0.89
N ARG A 53 12.40 -26.55 0.16
CA ARG A 53 10.97 -26.58 0.53
C ARG A 53 10.64 -26.15 1.97
N THR A 54 11.55 -25.42 2.60
CA THR A 54 11.27 -24.66 3.83
C THR A 54 11.59 -23.19 3.59
N GLY A 55 10.96 -22.61 2.57
CA GLY A 55 10.88 -21.15 2.46
C GLY A 55 9.81 -20.69 3.45
N GLU A 56 10.17 -19.80 4.39
CA GLU A 56 9.18 -18.99 5.10
C GLU A 56 8.17 -18.50 4.07
N MET A 57 6.91 -18.89 4.22
CA MET A 57 5.88 -18.51 3.25
C MET A 57 5.72 -16.99 3.35
N LYS A 58 6.34 -16.24 2.43
CA LYS A 58 6.29 -14.77 2.38
C LYS A 58 5.00 -14.24 1.77
N GLU A 59 4.11 -15.15 1.36
CA GLU A 59 2.81 -14.87 0.78
C GLU A 59 1.81 -16.00 1.01
N ILE A 60 0.53 -15.64 1.06
CA ILE A 60 -0.64 -16.52 1.07
C ILE A 60 -1.54 -16.04 -0.06
N ALA A 61 -1.95 -16.96 -0.95
CA ALA A 61 -2.87 -16.66 -2.03
C ALA A 61 -4.08 -17.59 -1.99
N LEU A 62 -5.29 -17.01 -2.10
CA LEU A 62 -6.53 -17.76 -2.29
C LEU A 62 -6.90 -17.71 -3.77
N ARG A 63 -7.27 -18.87 -4.32
CA ARG A 63 -7.69 -19.04 -5.71
C ARG A 63 -9.12 -19.57 -5.75
N ASP A 64 -9.85 -19.22 -6.80
CA ASP A 64 -11.18 -19.79 -7.08
C ASP A 64 -11.09 -21.18 -7.73
N GLU A 65 -12.25 -21.76 -8.05
CA GLU A 65 -12.38 -23.07 -8.72
C GLU A 65 -11.70 -23.15 -10.09
N ASN A 66 -11.51 -22.01 -10.76
CA ASN A 66 -10.83 -21.90 -12.05
C ASN A 66 -9.32 -21.65 -11.89
N GLY A 67 -8.81 -21.65 -10.66
CA GLY A 67 -7.41 -21.38 -10.34
C GLY A 67 -7.00 -19.91 -10.39
N LYS A 68 -7.96 -18.99 -10.62
CA LYS A 68 -7.72 -17.54 -10.66
C LYS A 68 -7.53 -17.00 -9.24
N GLN A 69 -6.53 -16.14 -9.03
CA GLN A 69 -6.27 -15.55 -7.72
C GLN A 69 -7.40 -14.59 -7.36
N ARG A 70 -7.87 -14.62 -6.11
CA ARG A 70 -8.92 -13.75 -5.57
C ARG A 70 -8.44 -12.92 -4.39
N LEU A 71 -7.46 -13.44 -3.65
CA LEU A 71 -6.83 -12.75 -2.54
C LEU A 71 -5.34 -13.08 -2.54
N TRP A 72 -4.52 -12.08 -2.25
CA TRP A 72 -3.10 -12.23 -1.95
C TRP A 72 -2.77 -11.47 -0.67
N LEU A 73 -2.00 -12.09 0.22
CA LEU A 73 -1.48 -11.50 1.45
C LEU A 73 0.00 -11.79 1.51
N GLY A 74 0.86 -10.78 1.57
CA GLY A 74 2.30 -11.02 1.61
C GLY A 74 3.11 -9.76 1.84
N VAL A 75 4.42 -9.87 1.61
CA VAL A 75 5.36 -8.75 1.73
C VAL A 75 6.05 -8.52 0.40
N VAL A 76 5.85 -7.34 -0.19
CA VAL A 76 6.51 -6.92 -1.44
C VAL A 76 7.45 -5.76 -1.14
N LYS A 77 8.73 -5.93 -1.50
CA LYS A 77 9.79 -4.92 -1.26
C LYS A 77 9.83 -4.42 0.19
N GLY A 78 9.60 -5.33 1.15
CA GLY A 78 9.59 -5.02 2.59
C GLY A 78 8.30 -4.35 3.10
N SER A 79 7.30 -4.12 2.25
CA SER A 79 6.00 -3.58 2.65
C SER A 79 4.94 -4.69 2.70
N PRO A 80 4.27 -4.90 3.84
CA PRO A 80 3.11 -5.78 3.91
C PRO A 80 1.96 -5.29 3.01
N GLY A 81 1.23 -6.22 2.43
CA GLY A 81 0.06 -5.93 1.61
C GLY A 81 -0.97 -7.06 1.62
N LEU A 82 -2.22 -6.67 1.43
CA LEU A 82 -3.36 -7.55 1.15
C LEU A 82 -4.01 -7.01 -0.12
N GLU A 83 -4.28 -7.85 -1.11
CA GLU A 83 -4.88 -7.45 -2.38
C GLU A 83 -6.05 -8.38 -2.74
N PHE A 84 -7.13 -7.80 -3.24
CA PHE A 84 -8.30 -8.49 -3.76
C PHE A 84 -8.34 -8.36 -5.28
N TYR A 85 -8.68 -9.46 -5.96
CA TYR A 85 -8.63 -9.56 -7.42
C TYR A 85 -10.01 -9.86 -8.01
N ASP A 86 -10.35 -9.19 -9.11
CA ASP A 86 -11.55 -9.48 -9.90
C ASP A 86 -11.39 -10.72 -10.81
N GLU A 87 -12.42 -11.01 -11.60
CA GLU A 87 -12.44 -12.14 -12.54
C GLU A 87 -11.41 -12.03 -13.66
N ASN A 88 -10.95 -10.82 -13.94
CA ASN A 88 -9.95 -10.49 -14.95
C ASN A 88 -8.54 -10.39 -14.36
N GLN A 89 -8.36 -10.76 -13.08
CA GLN A 89 -7.09 -10.65 -12.35
C GLN A 89 -6.59 -9.21 -12.16
N LYS A 90 -7.50 -8.23 -12.14
CA LYS A 90 -7.20 -6.85 -11.75
C LYS A 90 -7.41 -6.66 -10.25
N VAL A 91 -6.57 -5.84 -9.64
CA VAL A 91 -6.72 -5.47 -8.23
C VAL A 91 -7.89 -4.50 -8.09
N ILE A 92 -8.88 -4.85 -7.26
CA ILE A 92 -10.08 -4.02 -6.99
C ILE A 92 -10.02 -3.32 -5.64
N GLY A 93 -9.13 -3.77 -4.77
CA GLY A 93 -8.90 -3.14 -3.47
C GLY A 93 -7.89 -3.92 -2.66
N GLY A 94 -7.51 -3.35 -1.52
CA GLY A 94 -6.51 -3.97 -0.67
C GLY A 94 -6.00 -3.10 0.47
N LEU A 95 -5.24 -3.70 1.38
CA LEU A 95 -4.47 -2.98 2.38
C LEU A 95 -3.03 -2.84 1.89
N LYS A 96 -2.50 -1.62 1.94
CA LYS A 96 -1.11 -1.34 1.60
C LYS A 96 -0.43 -0.62 2.76
N MET A 97 0.79 -1.02 3.09
CA MET A 97 1.57 -0.47 4.20
C MET A 97 2.91 0.08 3.73
N THR A 98 2.92 1.07 2.83
CA THR A 98 4.15 1.74 2.39
C THR A 98 4.46 2.97 3.25
N PRO A 99 5.67 3.53 3.19
CA PRO A 99 5.99 4.79 3.87
C PRO A 99 5.09 5.96 3.49
N GLU A 100 4.68 6.03 2.22
CA GLU A 100 3.88 7.12 1.64
C GLU A 100 2.37 6.93 1.85
N GLU A 101 1.92 5.67 1.85
CA GLU A 101 0.50 5.32 1.88
C GLU A 101 0.26 4.06 2.73
N ARG A 102 -0.44 4.25 3.85
CA ARG A 102 -0.80 3.16 4.76
C ARG A 102 -2.32 3.13 4.89
N GLY A 103 -3.00 2.17 4.27
CA GLY A 103 -4.46 2.17 4.34
C GLY A 103 -5.13 1.13 3.47
N LEU A 104 -6.46 1.20 3.50
CA LEU A 104 -7.36 0.52 2.58
C LEU A 104 -7.49 1.35 1.31
N LEU A 105 -7.19 0.74 0.16
CA LEU A 105 -7.31 1.32 -1.16
C LEU A 105 -8.44 0.61 -1.91
N LEU A 106 -9.24 1.36 -2.66
CA LEU A 106 -10.21 0.84 -3.63
C LEU A 106 -9.86 1.34 -5.02
N PHE A 107 -10.00 0.47 -6.01
CA PHE A 107 -9.70 0.75 -7.42
C PHE A 107 -10.95 0.52 -8.28
N ASP A 108 -11.05 1.23 -9.40
CA ASP A 108 -12.06 0.96 -10.43
C ASP A 108 -11.59 -0.11 -11.43
N GLU A 109 -12.43 -0.39 -12.42
CA GLU A 109 -12.16 -1.36 -13.49
C GLU A 109 -10.94 -1.04 -14.36
N ASN A 110 -10.51 0.23 -14.39
CA ASN A 110 -9.33 0.67 -15.11
C ASN A 110 -8.06 0.58 -14.23
N GLY A 111 -8.19 0.15 -12.98
CA GLY A 111 -7.11 0.13 -11.99
C GLY A 111 -6.82 1.51 -11.42
N GLN A 112 -7.69 2.49 -11.65
CA GLN A 112 -7.55 3.84 -11.11
C GLN A 112 -8.07 3.86 -9.67
N LYS A 113 -7.31 4.48 -8.78
CA LYS A 113 -7.65 4.62 -7.36
C LYS A 113 -8.92 5.46 -7.21
N ARG A 114 -9.92 4.97 -6.48
CA ARG A 114 -11.21 5.62 -6.22
C ARG A 114 -11.44 6.04 -4.78
N ALA A 115 -10.83 5.32 -3.83
CA ALA A 115 -10.89 5.69 -2.43
C ALA A 115 -9.63 5.25 -1.67
N VAL A 116 -9.29 6.00 -0.63
CA VAL A 116 -8.29 5.64 0.37
C VAL A 116 -8.86 5.90 1.75
N LEU A 117 -8.76 4.93 2.65
CA LEU A 117 -8.97 5.10 4.08
C LEU A 117 -7.68 4.71 4.81
N GLY A 118 -7.01 5.66 5.43
CA GLY A 118 -5.77 5.37 6.13
C GLY A 118 -4.96 6.61 6.48
N VAL A 119 -3.63 6.50 6.33
CA VAL A 119 -2.68 7.57 6.56
C VAL A 119 -2.03 7.92 5.22
N THR A 120 -2.26 9.15 4.78
CA THR A 120 -1.72 9.71 3.54
C THR A 120 -0.83 10.88 3.89
N LYS A 121 0.42 10.88 3.41
CA LYS A 121 1.43 11.91 3.74
C LYS A 121 1.63 12.13 5.27
N GLY A 122 1.38 11.10 6.07
CA GLY A 122 1.52 11.15 7.52
C GLY A 122 0.27 11.60 8.29
N GLU A 123 -0.83 11.90 7.61
CA GLU A 123 -2.07 12.36 8.22
C GLU A 123 -3.21 11.35 8.03
N PRO A 124 -3.99 11.03 9.09
CA PRO A 124 -5.22 10.26 8.96
C PRO A 124 -6.18 10.91 7.96
N SER A 125 -6.65 10.13 6.99
CA SER A 125 -7.53 10.62 5.93
C SER A 125 -8.45 9.54 5.35
N LEU A 126 -9.61 10.00 4.88
CA LEU A 126 -10.51 9.29 3.97
C LEU A 126 -10.69 10.16 2.73
N ILE A 127 -10.18 9.71 1.59
CA ILE A 127 -10.17 10.48 0.34
C ILE A 127 -10.94 9.71 -0.73
N LEU A 128 -11.86 10.37 -1.43
CA LEU A 128 -12.53 9.87 -2.62
C LEU A 128 -11.98 10.58 -3.85
N PHE A 129 -11.79 9.83 -4.93
CA PHE A 129 -11.24 10.33 -6.20
C PHE A 129 -12.26 10.20 -7.33
N ASP A 130 -12.20 11.08 -8.32
CA ASP A 130 -12.89 10.95 -9.61
C ASP A 130 -12.13 10.02 -10.57
N GLU A 131 -12.66 9.87 -11.80
CA GLU A 131 -12.06 9.03 -12.85
C GLU A 131 -10.70 9.53 -13.35
N ASN A 132 -10.40 10.81 -13.15
CA ASN A 132 -9.13 11.42 -13.51
C ASN A 132 -8.12 11.36 -12.35
N GLY A 133 -8.47 10.72 -11.24
CA GLY A 133 -7.63 10.61 -10.04
C GLY A 133 -7.60 11.88 -9.19
N LYS A 134 -8.51 12.82 -9.40
CA LYS A 134 -8.61 14.05 -8.60
C LYS A 134 -9.51 13.83 -7.39
N ALA A 135 -9.09 14.37 -6.24
CA ALA A 135 -9.87 14.26 -5.01
C ALA A 135 -11.19 15.04 -5.11
N THR A 136 -12.31 14.36 -4.83
CA THR A 136 -13.67 14.94 -4.84
C THR A 136 -14.24 15.08 -3.45
N ALA A 137 -13.76 14.30 -2.49
CA ALA A 137 -14.05 14.48 -1.08
C ALA A 137 -12.83 14.07 -0.25
N ASP A 138 -12.59 14.79 0.84
CA ASP A 138 -11.50 14.52 1.78
C ASP A 138 -11.99 14.76 3.19
N LEU A 139 -11.89 13.73 4.04
CA LEU A 139 -11.96 13.88 5.49
C LEU A 139 -10.57 13.63 6.06
N SER A 140 -9.91 14.66 6.57
CA SER A 140 -8.54 14.58 7.07
C SER A 140 -8.40 15.18 8.47
N ASP A 141 -7.48 14.60 9.23
CA ASP A 141 -7.05 15.13 10.51
C ASP A 141 -5.57 15.48 10.48
N SER A 142 -5.26 16.76 10.72
CA SER A 142 -3.90 17.27 10.73
C SER A 142 -3.55 17.85 12.09
N ARG A 143 -2.30 18.33 12.20
CA ARG A 143 -1.85 19.15 13.32
C ARG A 143 -2.60 20.48 13.43
N THR A 144 -3.05 21.05 12.31
CA THR A 144 -3.67 22.38 12.29
C THR A 144 -5.17 22.31 12.55
N GLY A 145 -5.80 21.18 12.22
CA GLY A 145 -7.23 20.99 12.38
C GLY A 145 -7.75 19.71 11.75
N THR A 146 -9.04 19.47 11.94
CA THR A 146 -9.80 18.44 11.23
C THR A 146 -10.61 19.12 10.13
N ALA A 147 -10.64 18.54 8.95
CA ALA A 147 -11.38 19.08 7.82
C ALA A 147 -12.18 18.00 7.11
N LEU A 148 -13.42 18.32 6.72
CA LEU A 148 -14.16 17.64 5.66
C LEU A 148 -14.28 18.63 4.49
N ALA A 149 -13.75 18.28 3.33
CA ALA A 149 -13.81 19.10 2.13
C ALA A 149 -14.50 18.34 1.00
N LEU A 150 -15.36 19.05 0.26
CA LEU A 150 -15.93 18.60 -1.00
C LEU A 150 -15.30 19.40 -2.13
N GLY A 151 -14.65 18.70 -3.05
CA GLY A 151 -14.01 19.27 -4.22
C GLY A 151 -15.02 19.71 -5.27
N GLY A 152 -14.70 20.80 -5.96
CA GLY A 152 -15.36 21.24 -7.18
C GLY A 152 -14.46 21.08 -8.39
N GLU A 153 -14.84 21.73 -9.48
CA GLU A 153 -14.05 21.77 -10.72
C GLU A 153 -12.76 22.58 -10.53
N ASN A 154 -11.74 22.32 -11.36
CA ASN A 154 -10.50 23.11 -11.41
C ASN A 154 -9.80 23.32 -10.04
N ASP A 155 -9.76 22.27 -9.21
CA ASP A 155 -9.17 22.27 -7.85
C ASP A 155 -9.75 23.32 -6.87
N LYS A 156 -10.93 23.86 -7.17
CA LYS A 156 -11.64 24.79 -6.29
C LYS A 156 -12.60 24.02 -5.38
N PRO A 157 -12.60 24.23 -4.05
CA PRO A 157 -13.54 23.59 -3.15
C PRO A 157 -14.97 24.09 -3.41
N ARG A 158 -15.97 23.26 -3.11
CA ARG A 158 -17.40 23.66 -3.09
C ARG A 158 -17.93 23.82 -1.67
N ALA A 159 -17.46 22.98 -0.75
CA ALA A 159 -17.80 23.08 0.65
C ALA A 159 -16.65 22.60 1.53
N SER A 160 -16.52 23.19 2.72
CA SER A 160 -15.59 22.73 3.74
C SER A 160 -16.18 22.88 5.13
N LEU A 161 -16.08 21.84 5.95
CA LEU A 161 -16.26 21.90 7.40
C LEU A 161 -14.89 21.77 8.06
N ILE A 162 -14.47 22.80 8.78
CA ILE A 162 -13.11 22.92 9.32
C ILE A 162 -13.20 23.17 10.82
N VAL A 163 -12.42 22.43 11.60
CA VAL A 163 -12.22 22.62 13.04
C VAL A 163 -10.74 22.84 13.30
N GLU A 164 -10.38 24.07 13.65
CA GLU A 164 -8.99 24.45 13.92
C GLU A 164 -8.57 24.06 15.34
N LYS A 165 -7.40 23.43 15.48
CA LYS A 165 -6.83 23.04 16.78
C LYS A 165 -5.89 24.11 17.35
N ASN A 166 -5.32 24.95 16.48
CA ASN A 166 -4.32 25.94 16.84
C ASN A 166 -4.88 27.07 17.73
N ARG A 167 -4.05 27.59 18.62
CA ARG A 167 -4.32 28.78 19.45
C ARG A 167 -3.76 30.02 18.73
N PRO A 168 -4.28 31.25 18.97
CA PRO A 168 -5.21 31.63 20.04
C PRO A 168 -6.69 31.42 19.72
N VAL A 169 -7.06 31.35 18.44
CA VAL A 169 -8.45 31.25 18.00
C VAL A 169 -8.71 29.87 17.45
N ARG A 170 -9.55 29.11 18.15
CA ARG A 170 -10.12 27.86 17.62
C ARG A 170 -11.40 28.24 16.90
N ASN A 171 -11.38 28.17 15.59
CA ASN A 171 -12.58 28.34 14.80
C ASN A 171 -13.17 26.97 14.44
N SER A 172 -14.50 26.93 14.34
CA SER A 172 -15.20 25.88 13.62
C SER A 172 -16.06 26.56 12.57
N ASN A 173 -15.85 26.21 11.29
CA ASN A 173 -16.51 26.86 10.16
C ASN A 173 -17.05 25.82 9.19
N LEU A 174 -18.30 25.98 8.77
CA LEU A 174 -18.84 25.45 7.52
C LEU A 174 -18.81 26.57 6.48
N ILE A 175 -18.08 26.36 5.38
CA ILE A 175 -17.90 27.33 4.31
C ILE A 175 -18.43 26.73 3.02
N LEU A 176 -19.29 27.49 2.32
CA LEU A 176 -19.72 27.20 0.96
C LEU A 176 -19.03 28.17 0.00
N PHE A 177 -18.55 27.64 -1.10
CA PHE A 177 -17.79 28.38 -2.11
C PHE A 177 -18.55 28.38 -3.44
N ASP A 178 -18.32 29.42 -4.24
CA ASP A 178 -18.79 29.47 -5.61
C ASP A 178 -17.87 28.69 -6.57
N GLU A 179 -18.12 28.85 -7.87
CA GLU A 179 -17.33 28.23 -8.95
C GLU A 179 -15.94 28.83 -9.14
N ASP A 180 -15.68 29.97 -8.51
CA ASP A 180 -14.36 30.58 -8.42
C ASP A 180 -13.58 30.22 -7.15
N GLY A 181 -14.16 29.40 -6.28
CA GLY A 181 -13.56 29.05 -4.99
C GLY A 181 -13.61 30.21 -3.99
N LYS A 182 -14.46 31.21 -4.23
CA LYS A 182 -14.68 32.34 -3.33
C LYS A 182 -15.76 31.98 -2.31
N PRO A 183 -15.56 32.27 -1.01
CA PRO A 183 -16.59 32.03 0.01
C PRO A 183 -17.86 32.84 -0.27
N ARG A 184 -19.03 32.17 -0.23
CA ARG A 184 -20.35 32.79 -0.36
C ARG A 184 -21.19 32.69 0.90
N ALA A 185 -21.02 31.61 1.66
CA ALA A 185 -21.64 31.47 2.96
C ALA A 185 -20.62 30.89 3.93
N ASN A 186 -20.57 31.45 5.14
CA ASN A 186 -19.77 30.93 6.23
C ASN A 186 -20.64 30.88 7.48
N LEU A 187 -20.88 29.68 7.99
CA LEU A 187 -21.44 29.46 9.31
C LEU A 187 -20.30 29.01 10.21
N GLY A 188 -19.93 29.85 11.16
CA GLY A 188 -18.81 29.48 12.01
C GLY A 188 -18.64 30.39 13.19
N GLY A 189 -17.70 30.01 14.05
CA GLY A 189 -17.43 30.81 15.22
C GLY A 189 -16.23 30.39 16.03
N ASN A 190 -15.89 31.28 16.94
CA ASN A 190 -14.88 31.14 17.97
C ASN A 190 -15.37 31.79 19.27
N LYS A 191 -14.46 31.97 20.23
CA LYS A 191 -14.75 32.59 21.53
C LYS A 191 -15.22 34.04 21.47
N GLU A 192 -14.96 34.75 20.37
CA GLU A 192 -15.24 36.18 20.22
C GLU A 192 -16.43 36.46 19.31
N ARG A 193 -16.64 35.62 18.28
CA ARG A 193 -17.70 35.78 17.31
C ARG A 193 -18.17 34.44 16.79
N ASN A 194 -19.48 34.25 16.69
CA ASN A 194 -20.09 33.13 16.00
C ASN A 194 -21.30 33.60 15.19
N GLY A 195 -21.55 33.04 14.02
CA GLY A 195 -22.66 33.47 13.19
C GLY A 195 -22.63 32.96 11.77
N LEU A 196 -23.65 33.37 11.01
CA LEU A 196 -23.75 33.17 9.58
C LEU A 196 -23.38 34.48 8.87
N ILE A 197 -22.44 34.40 7.93
CA ILE A 197 -22.04 35.50 7.04
C ILE A 197 -22.26 35.07 5.60
N LEU A 198 -22.88 35.94 4.80
CA LEU A 198 -23.05 35.80 3.36
C LEU A 198 -22.19 36.84 2.63
N GLY A 199 -21.42 36.39 1.64
CA GLY A 199 -20.51 37.21 0.84
C GLY A 199 -21.02 37.45 -0.59
N ASP A 200 -20.72 38.61 -1.16
CA ASP A 200 -20.94 38.89 -2.59
C ASP A 200 -19.92 38.20 -3.49
N GLU A 201 -19.98 38.47 -4.80
CA GLU A 201 -19.10 37.89 -5.82
C GLU A 201 -17.59 38.13 -5.61
N ASN A 202 -17.23 39.15 -4.84
CA ASN A 202 -15.86 39.51 -4.49
C ASN A 202 -15.43 38.90 -3.15
N GLY A 203 -16.32 38.17 -2.48
CA GLY A 203 -16.11 37.60 -1.15
C GLY A 203 -16.29 38.62 -0.03
N GLN A 204 -16.83 39.82 -0.32
CA GLN A 204 -17.10 40.81 0.71
C GLN A 204 -18.39 40.46 1.47
N PRO A 205 -18.38 40.45 2.82
CA PRO A 205 -19.59 40.24 3.61
C PRO A 205 -20.68 41.27 3.29
N ARG A 206 -21.85 40.79 2.85
CA ARG A 206 -23.03 41.64 2.57
C ARG A 206 -24.18 41.42 3.51
N ALA A 207 -24.32 40.24 4.09
CA ALA A 207 -25.32 39.99 5.11
C ALA A 207 -24.75 39.12 6.21
N GLY A 208 -25.23 39.31 7.43
CA GLY A 208 -24.81 38.42 8.50
C GLY A 208 -25.67 38.52 9.74
N MET A 209 -25.82 37.39 10.40
CA MET A 209 -26.40 37.26 11.73
C MET A 209 -25.31 36.72 12.64
N THR A 210 -24.80 37.56 13.53
CA THR A 210 -23.64 37.25 14.36
C THR A 210 -23.93 37.50 15.83
N LEU A 211 -23.31 36.69 16.68
CA LEU A 211 -23.19 36.92 18.11
C LEU A 211 -21.75 37.39 18.34
N GLN A 212 -21.62 38.57 18.94
CA GLN A 212 -20.34 39.18 19.27
C GLN A 212 -20.27 39.45 20.77
N LYS A 213 -19.09 39.74 21.30
CA LYS A 213 -18.90 40.08 22.73
C LYS A 213 -19.83 41.21 23.22
N LYS A 214 -20.18 42.15 22.34
CA LYS A 214 -21.05 43.30 22.66
C LYS A 214 -22.54 43.00 22.55
N GLY A 215 -22.92 41.84 22.00
CA GLY A 215 -24.30 41.46 21.73
C GLY A 215 -24.49 40.85 20.33
N PRO A 216 -25.68 40.32 20.04
CA PRO A 216 -26.10 40.00 18.68
C PRO A 216 -26.02 41.22 17.74
N HIS A 217 -25.70 40.94 16.48
CA HIS A 217 -25.64 41.92 15.40
C HIS A 217 -26.17 41.30 14.12
N LEU A 218 -27.20 41.94 13.56
CA LEU A 218 -27.77 41.62 12.25
C LEU A 218 -27.46 42.78 11.31
N PHE A 219 -26.88 42.48 10.15
CA PHE A 219 -26.55 43.51 9.16
C PHE A 219 -26.85 43.08 7.73
N LEU A 220 -27.10 44.07 6.88
CA LEU A 220 -27.20 43.99 5.43
C LEU A 220 -26.52 45.22 4.81
N LYS A 221 -25.63 45.01 3.85
CA LYS A 221 -24.87 46.05 3.15
C LYS A 221 -25.13 46.05 1.66
N ASP A 222 -25.03 47.23 1.05
CA ASP A 222 -25.06 47.37 -0.40
C ASP A 222 -23.70 47.05 -1.06
N ALA A 223 -23.66 47.15 -2.39
CA ALA A 223 -22.44 46.91 -3.17
C ALA A 223 -21.30 47.91 -2.92
N LYS A 224 -21.58 49.04 -2.26
CA LYS A 224 -20.60 50.07 -1.89
C LYS A 224 -20.18 49.96 -0.42
N ASP A 225 -20.51 48.84 0.23
CA ASP A 225 -20.26 48.56 1.65
C ASP A 225 -21.02 49.48 2.62
N LYS A 226 -22.08 50.15 2.15
CA LYS A 226 -22.95 50.96 3.01
C LYS A 226 -24.00 50.07 3.66
N ASP A 227 -24.20 50.21 4.96
CA ASP A 227 -25.29 49.55 5.68
C ASP A 227 -26.66 49.97 5.11
N ILE A 228 -27.40 48.99 4.60
CA ILE A 228 -28.83 49.07 4.28
C ILE A 228 -29.64 48.87 5.56
N PHE A 229 -29.17 47.93 6.40
CA PHE A 229 -29.73 47.62 7.71
C PHE A 229 -28.59 47.21 8.64
N SER A 230 -28.61 47.66 9.89
CA SER A 230 -27.63 47.30 10.91
C SER A 230 -28.23 47.55 12.29
N GLU A 231 -28.51 46.48 13.03
CA GLU A 231 -29.04 46.58 14.39
C GLU A 231 -28.17 45.77 15.37
N PRO A 232 -27.57 46.42 16.38
CA PRO A 232 -27.07 45.75 17.57
C PRO A 232 -28.24 45.48 18.52
N HIS A 233 -28.41 44.23 18.95
CA HIS A 233 -29.39 43.85 19.97
C HIS A 233 -28.69 43.44 21.28
#